data_AF-A0A7S2DV36-F1
#
_entry.id   AF-A0A7S2DV36-F1
#
_cell.length_a   1.000
_cell.length_b   1.000
_cell.length_c   1.000
_cell.angle_alpha   90.00
_cell.angle_beta   90.00
_cell.angle_gamma   90.00
#
_symmetry.space_group_name_H-M   'P 1'
#
loop_
_entity.id
_entity.type
_entity.pdbx_description
1 polymer ?
#
loop_
_entity_poly.entity_id
_entity_poly.type
_entity_poly.pdbx_seq_one_letter_code
_entity_poly.pdbx_strand_id
1 'polypeptide(L)'
;GIDGVIAAVTTAIAASGCRIQEMDGHRGHRDTDRENVSLSFRFALTKDGRQIEDDELETLGRAVMKGCNHPERVQNLSMANEELRRKNDELTHRLSQMQASLEAHMMTIEKKNPSSATPREAAATLLE
;
A
#
# COMPACT_ATOMS: atom_id res chain seq x y z
N GLY A 1 3.20 21.35 1.08
CA GLY A 1 4.61 21.69 0.81
C GLY A 1 5.01 21.25 -0.59
N ILE A 2 6.25 21.52 -1.03
CA ILE A 2 6.78 21.12 -2.35
C ILE A 2 6.61 19.62 -2.61
N ASP A 3 6.82 18.80 -1.58
CA ASP A 3 6.67 17.33 -1.66
C ASP A 3 5.25 16.92 -2.03
N GLY A 4 4.23 17.64 -1.52
CA GLY A 4 2.83 17.42 -1.88
C GLY A 4 2.52 17.77 -3.34
N VAL A 5 3.22 18.77 -3.90
CA VAL A 5 3.08 19.13 -5.33
C VAL A 5 3.71 18.05 -6.21
N ILE A 6 4.92 17.61 -5.88
CA ILE A 6 5.59 16.52 -6.63
C ILE A 6 4.75 15.25 -6.58
N ALA A 7 4.25 14.88 -5.40
CA ALA A 7 3.38 13.71 -5.23
C ALA A 7 2.08 13.85 -6.05
N ALA A 8 1.48 15.03 -6.08
CA ALA A 8 0.27 15.26 -6.87
C ALA A 8 0.52 15.11 -8.38
N VAL A 9 1.63 15.69 -8.87
CA VAL A 9 2.03 15.60 -10.28
C VAL A 9 2.32 14.15 -10.68
N THR A 10 3.14 13.44 -9.91
CA THR A 10 3.50 12.04 -10.22
C THR A 10 2.29 11.11 -10.13
N THR A 11 1.38 11.34 -9.19
CA THR A 11 0.12 10.60 -9.08
C THR A 11 -0.77 10.84 -10.30
N ALA A 12 -0.91 12.09 -10.76
CA ALA A 12 -1.70 12.41 -11.94
C ALA A 12 -1.12 11.78 -13.23
N ILE A 13 0.20 11.77 -13.37
CA ILE A 13 0.90 11.10 -14.48
C ILE A 13 0.63 9.59 -14.43
N ALA A 14 0.79 8.96 -13.27
CA ALA A 14 0.55 7.53 -13.10
C ALA A 14 -0.92 7.15 -13.37
N ALA A 15 -1.87 7.95 -12.87
CA ALA A 15 -3.30 7.74 -13.09
C ALA A 15 -3.70 7.88 -14.58
N SER A 16 -2.92 8.60 -15.37
CA SER A 16 -3.11 8.75 -16.82
C SER A 16 -2.47 7.61 -17.62
N GLY A 17 -1.95 6.57 -16.95
CA GLY A 17 -1.27 5.43 -17.57
C GLY A 17 0.11 5.75 -18.13
N CYS A 18 0.67 6.90 -17.78
CA CYS A 18 1.97 7.33 -18.27
C CYS A 18 3.08 6.82 -17.34
N ARG A 19 4.20 6.42 -17.93
CA ARG A 19 5.45 6.06 -17.26
C ARG A 19 6.41 7.25 -17.29
N ILE A 20 6.97 7.57 -16.14
CA ILE A 20 8.07 8.53 -16.00
C ILE A 20 9.37 7.79 -16.32
N GLN A 21 10.10 8.25 -17.34
CA GLN A 21 11.42 7.73 -17.68
C GLN A 21 12.52 8.50 -16.95
N GLU A 22 12.41 9.83 -16.95
CA GLU A 22 13.36 10.72 -16.30
C GLU A 22 12.62 11.89 -15.64
N MET A 23 13.20 12.41 -14.56
CA MET A 23 12.69 13.58 -13.85
C MET A 23 13.87 14.45 -13.41
N ASP A 24 13.95 15.65 -13.96
CA ASP A 24 14.95 16.66 -13.60
C ASP A 24 14.30 17.78 -12.79
N GLY A 25 14.87 18.10 -11.64
CA GLY A 25 14.45 19.23 -10.80
C GLY A 25 15.50 20.31 -10.77
N HIS A 26 15.11 21.56 -11.05
CA HIS A 26 15.96 22.72 -10.89
C HIS A 26 15.32 23.71 -9.91
N ARG A 27 16.09 24.12 -8.89
CA ARG A 27 15.76 25.28 -8.05
C ARG A 27 16.43 26.50 -8.68
N GLY A 28 15.62 27.42 -9.21
CA GLY A 28 16.13 28.69 -9.68
C GLY A 28 16.77 29.46 -8.53
N HIS A 29 17.95 30.04 -8.77
CA HIS A 29 18.61 30.88 -7.77
C HIS A 29 18.01 32.29 -7.77
N ARG A 30 18.13 32.96 -6.61
CA ARG A 30 17.47 34.22 -6.26
C ARG A 30 17.67 35.31 -7.33
N ASP A 31 16.58 35.78 -7.92
CA ASP A 31 16.56 37.15 -8.43
C ASP A 31 16.49 38.09 -7.22
N THR A 32 17.39 39.07 -7.18
CA THR A 32 17.73 39.91 -6.02
C THR A 32 16.63 40.83 -5.49
N ASP A 33 15.37 40.73 -5.95
CA ASP A 33 14.30 41.64 -5.54
C ASP A 33 12.96 40.98 -5.12
N ARG A 34 12.83 39.65 -5.17
CA ARG A 34 11.62 38.96 -4.66
C ARG A 34 11.97 37.61 -4.03
N GLU A 35 11.51 37.38 -2.80
CA GLU A 35 11.66 36.14 -2.01
C GLU A 35 11.05 34.87 -2.63
N ASN A 36 10.71 34.85 -3.92
CA ASN A 36 10.11 33.68 -4.56
C ASN A 36 11.18 32.78 -5.18
N VAL A 37 11.57 31.74 -4.44
CA VAL A 37 12.31 30.60 -5.00
C VAL A 37 11.40 29.86 -5.97
N SER A 38 11.70 29.93 -7.27
CA SER A 38 11.01 29.14 -8.28
C SER A 38 11.59 27.73 -8.35
N LEU A 39 10.70 26.76 -8.52
CA LEU A 39 11.05 25.35 -8.54
C LEU A 39 10.46 24.74 -9.81
N SER A 40 11.32 24.23 -10.68
CA SER A 40 10.96 23.76 -12.00
C SER A 40 11.29 22.28 -12.13
N PHE A 41 10.35 21.49 -12.64
CA PHE A 41 10.57 20.08 -12.95
C PHE A 41 10.35 19.81 -14.43
N ARG A 42 11.21 18.96 -15.00
CA ARG A 42 11.05 18.41 -16.35
C ARG A 42 10.85 16.91 -16.22
N PHE A 43 9.82 16.39 -16.88
CA PHE A 43 9.51 14.96 -16.91
C PHE A 43 9.61 14.44 -18.34
N ALA A 44 10.37 13.38 -18.54
CA ALA A 44 10.33 12.59 -19.77
C ALA A 44 9.29 11.48 -19.59
N LEU A 45 8.21 11.51 -20.38
CA LEU A 45 7.06 10.63 -20.20
C LEU A 45 6.84 9.75 -21.43
N THR A 46 6.38 8.52 -21.20
CA THR A 46 5.91 7.62 -22.26
C THR A 46 4.64 6.91 -21.85
N LYS A 47 3.83 6.51 -22.81
CA LYS A 47 2.63 5.68 -22.61
C LYS A 47 2.77 4.44 -23.46
N ASP A 48 2.67 3.27 -22.84
CA ASP A 48 2.89 1.97 -23.50
C ASP A 48 4.24 1.87 -24.25
N GLY A 49 5.26 2.57 -23.74
CA GLY A 49 6.60 2.61 -24.33
C GLY A 49 6.73 3.52 -25.56
N ARG A 50 5.71 4.31 -25.90
CA ARG A 50 5.69 5.25 -27.01
C ARG A 50 5.57 6.70 -26.52
N GLN A 51 5.84 7.64 -27.41
CA GLN A 51 5.56 9.05 -27.18
C GLN A 51 4.05 9.23 -26.99
N ILE A 52 3.68 10.12 -26.07
CA ILE A 52 2.29 10.47 -25.81
C ILE A 52 1.77 11.29 -27.00
N GLU A 53 0.61 10.92 -27.53
CA GLU A 53 -0.05 11.62 -28.63
C GLU A 53 -0.41 13.05 -28.21
N ASP A 54 -0.36 13.99 -29.16
CA ASP A 54 -0.59 15.42 -28.87
C ASP A 54 -1.98 15.67 -28.25
N ASP A 55 -3.00 14.93 -28.71
CA ASP A 55 -4.37 15.00 -28.18
C ASP A 55 -4.47 14.55 -26.71
N GLU A 56 -3.57 13.66 -26.28
CA GLU A 56 -3.52 13.16 -24.91
C GLU A 56 -2.68 14.06 -23.98
N LEU A 57 -1.75 14.84 -24.54
CA LEU A 57 -0.91 15.77 -23.78
C LEU A 57 -1.74 16.86 -23.10
N GLU A 58 -2.76 17.41 -23.77
CA GLU A 58 -3.62 18.42 -23.16
C GLU A 58 -4.41 17.84 -21.97
N THR A 59 -4.96 16.64 -22.16
CA THR A 59 -5.71 15.93 -21.13
C THR A 59 -4.83 15.63 -19.91
N LEU A 60 -3.60 15.17 -20.15
CA LEU A 60 -2.60 14.94 -19.11
C LEU A 60 -2.23 16.24 -18.39
N GLY A 61 -1.97 17.33 -19.13
CA GLY A 61 -1.65 18.64 -18.55
C GLY A 61 -2.77 19.15 -17.64
N ARG A 62 -4.04 19.00 -18.05
CA ARG A 62 -5.20 19.35 -17.23
C ARG A 62 -5.29 18.49 -15.97
N ALA A 63 -5.03 17.20 -16.06
CA ALA A 63 -5.02 16.29 -14.91
C ALA A 63 -3.93 16.67 -13.89
N VAL A 64 -2.73 16.97 -14.37
CA VAL A 64 -1.60 17.42 -13.54
C VAL A 64 -1.93 18.74 -12.84
N MET A 65 -2.41 19.75 -13.57
CA MET A 65 -2.79 21.05 -12.99
C MET A 65 -3.91 20.90 -11.93
N LYS A 66 -4.89 20.04 -12.18
CA LYS A 66 -5.95 19.75 -11.22
C LYS A 66 -5.41 19.09 -9.95
N GLY A 67 -4.43 18.19 -10.06
CA GLY A 67 -3.72 17.62 -8.90
C GLY A 67 -2.97 18.68 -8.10
N CYS A 68 -2.29 19.61 -8.79
CA CYS A 68 -1.53 20.69 -8.17
C CYS A 68 -2.39 21.72 -7.42
N ASN A 69 -3.68 21.85 -7.75
CA ASN A 69 -4.58 22.77 -7.04
C ASN A 69 -4.89 22.31 -5.60
N HIS A 70 -4.71 21.02 -5.30
CA HIS A 70 -5.03 20.44 -3.98
C HIS A 70 -3.89 19.56 -3.44
N PRO A 71 -2.67 20.10 -3.24
CA PRO A 71 -1.51 19.31 -2.83
C PRO A 71 -1.66 18.75 -1.41
N GLU A 72 -2.41 19.45 -0.55
CA GLU A 72 -2.71 19.00 0.82
C GLU A 72 -3.61 17.75 0.83
N ARG A 73 -4.51 17.62 -0.14
CA ARG A 73 -5.37 16.44 -0.27
C ARG A 73 -4.54 15.19 -0.57
N VAL A 74 -3.52 15.32 -1.41
CA VAL A 74 -2.62 14.21 -1.75
C VAL A 74 -1.79 13.81 -0.54
N GLN A 75 -1.26 14.79 0.21
CA GLN A 75 -0.51 14.53 1.42
C GLN A 75 -1.37 13.85 2.51
N ASN A 76 -2.60 14.33 2.73
CA ASN A 76 -3.54 13.74 3.68
C ASN A 76 -3.94 12.31 3.27
N LEU A 77 -4.16 12.06 1.97
CA LEU A 77 -4.45 10.73 1.46
C LEU A 77 -3.24 9.79 1.61
N SER A 78 -2.02 10.27 1.41
CA SER A 78 -0.80 9.48 1.62
C SER A 78 -0.66 9.06 3.08
N MET A 79 -0.84 10.00 4.02
CA MET A 79 -0.80 9.71 5.45
C MET A 79 -1.90 8.73 5.88
N ALA A 80 -3.12 8.92 5.39
CA ALA A 80 -4.23 8.01 5.67
C ALA A 80 -3.98 6.60 5.13
N ASN A 81 -3.37 6.48 3.95
CA ASN A 81 -3.04 5.19 3.34
C ASN A 81 -1.93 4.45 4.12
N GLU A 82 -0.93 5.18 4.58
CA GLU A 82 0.14 4.63 5.42
C GLU A 82 -0.40 4.11 6.76
N GLU A 83 -1.29 4.87 7.40
CA GLU A 83 -1.99 4.45 8.62
C GLU A 83 -2.87 3.22 8.39
N LEU A 84 -3.57 3.15 7.25
CA LEU A 84 -4.36 1.96 6.88
C LEU A 84 -3.48 0.73 6.65
N ARG A 85 -2.33 0.88 5.99
CA ARG A 85 -1.36 -0.22 5.79
C ARG A 85 -0.86 -0.76 7.12
N ARG A 86 -0.46 0.13 8.04
CA ARG A 86 -0.02 -0.26 9.38
C ARG A 86 -1.10 -1.04 10.14
N LYS A 87 -2.36 -0.58 10.09
CA LYS A 87 -3.49 -1.30 10.69
C LYS A 87 -3.72 -2.66 10.06
N ASN A 88 -3.59 -2.77 8.74
CA ASN A 88 -3.74 -4.04 8.02
C ASN A 88 -2.64 -5.04 8.43
N ASP A 89 -1.39 -4.58 8.51
CA ASP A 89 -0.27 -5.41 8.95
C ASP A 89 -0.48 -5.89 10.40
N GLU A 90 -0.93 -5.01 11.29
CA GLU A 90 -1.24 -5.36 12.67
C GLU A 90 -2.37 -6.39 12.77
N LEU A 91 -3.46 -6.21 12.02
CA LEU A 91 -4.58 -7.15 11.98
C LEU A 91 -4.16 -8.50 11.41
N THR A 92 -3.35 -8.50 10.35
CA THR A 92 -2.79 -9.72 9.75
C THR A 92 -1.92 -10.47 10.75
N HIS A 93 -1.08 -9.73 11.49
CA HIS A 93 -0.27 -10.33 12.55
C HIS A 93 -1.13 -10.94 13.66
N ARG A 94 -2.15 -10.22 14.14
CA ARG A 94 -3.10 -10.75 15.14
C ARG A 94 -3.85 -11.99 14.66
N LEU A 95 -4.29 -12.00 13.40
CA LEU A 95 -4.92 -13.17 12.79
C LEU A 95 -3.96 -14.37 12.78
N SER A 96 -2.70 -14.16 12.42
CA SER A 96 -1.69 -15.24 12.44
C SER A 96 -1.47 -15.80 13.85
N GLN A 97 -1.44 -14.94 14.88
CA GLN A 97 -1.30 -15.37 16.27
C GLN A 97 -2.53 -16.16 16.75
N MET A 98 -3.73 -15.68 16.42
CA MET A 98 -4.97 -16.38 16.76
C MET A 98 -5.06 -17.74 16.07
N GLN A 99 -4.65 -17.82 14.79
CA GLN A 99 -4.61 -19.08 14.06
C GLN A 99 -3.62 -20.06 14.70
N ALA A 100 -2.41 -19.63 15.04
CA ALA A 100 -1.42 -20.46 15.72
C ALA A 100 -1.92 -20.95 17.10
N SER A 101 -2.63 -20.10 17.85
CA SER A 101 -3.23 -20.49 19.13
C SER A 101 -4.34 -21.52 18.96
N LEU A 102 -5.17 -21.39 17.90
CA LEU A 102 -6.20 -22.37 17.57
C LEU A 102 -5.59 -23.71 17.16
N GLU A 103 -4.58 -23.71 16.29
CA GLU A 103 -3.86 -24.92 15.88
C GLU A 103 -3.22 -25.62 17.09
N ALA A 104 -2.60 -24.87 18.01
CA ALA A 104 -2.05 -25.41 19.24
C ALA A 104 -3.12 -26.03 20.14
N HIS A 105 -4.29 -25.39 20.28
CA HIS A 105 -5.41 -25.95 21.04
C HIS A 105 -5.99 -27.19 20.38
N MET A 106 -6.13 -27.23 19.06
CA MET A 106 -6.57 -28.41 18.32
C MET A 106 -5.60 -29.58 18.52
N MET A 107 -4.29 -29.36 18.38
CA MET A 107 -3.27 -30.39 18.66
C MET A 107 -3.33 -30.89 20.11
N THR A 108 -3.65 -30.00 21.06
CA THR A 108 -3.77 -30.36 22.48
C THR A 108 -5.01 -31.23 22.72
N ILE A 109 -6.13 -30.94 22.06
CA ILE A 109 -7.35 -31.75 22.14
C ILE A 109 -7.11 -33.14 21.53
N GLU A 110 -6.46 -33.24 20.37
CA GLU A 110 -6.10 -34.52 19.76
C GLU A 110 -5.17 -35.35 20.67
N LYS A 111 -4.16 -34.72 21.28
CA LYS A 111 -3.27 -35.39 22.25
C LYS A 111 -3.94 -35.77 23.58
N LYS A 112 -5.06 -35.11 23.94
CA LYS A 112 -5.87 -35.45 25.12
C LYS A 112 -6.96 -36.48 24.81
N ASN A 113 -7.14 -36.80 23.52
CA ASN A 113 -7.92 -37.94 23.01
C ASN A 113 -7.04 -39.15 22.59
N PRO A 114 -5.98 -39.57 23.32
CA PRO A 114 -5.48 -40.91 23.13
C PRO A 114 -6.51 -41.81 23.79
N SER A 115 -7.39 -42.40 22.99
CA SER A 115 -7.95 -43.72 23.24
C SER A 115 -8.23 -44.00 24.73
N SER A 116 -9.45 -43.72 25.17
CA SER A 116 -10.05 -44.38 26.34
C SER A 116 -10.21 -45.90 26.18
N ALA A 117 -9.47 -46.54 25.26
CA ALA A 117 -9.29 -47.97 25.25
C ALA A 117 -8.06 -48.34 26.08
N THR A 118 -8.29 -48.63 27.36
CA THR A 118 -7.62 -49.74 28.05
C THR A 118 -8.67 -50.64 28.71
N PRO A 119 -8.43 -51.97 28.69
CA PRO A 119 -9.46 -52.99 28.85
C PRO A 119 -9.92 -53.12 30.30
N ARG A 120 -11.22 -52.99 30.54
CA ARG A 120 -11.81 -53.37 31.81
C ARG A 120 -12.09 -54.87 31.80
N GLU A 121 -11.24 -55.62 32.50
CA GLU A 121 -11.62 -56.82 33.24
C GLU A 121 -12.97 -56.55 33.94
N ALA A 122 -14.05 -57.16 33.43
CA ALA A 122 -15.28 -57.44 34.18
C ALA A 122 -16.26 -58.20 33.26
N ALA A 123 -16.04 -59.50 33.08
CA ALA A 123 -17.12 -60.44 32.79
C ALA A 123 -16.74 -61.83 33.30
N ALA A 124 -16.55 -61.92 34.61
CA ALA A 124 -16.81 -63.17 35.32
C ALA A 124 -18.33 -63.35 35.35
N THR A 125 -18.91 -64.00 34.34
CA THR A 125 -20.06 -64.91 34.50
C THR A 125 -20.41 -65.59 33.17
N LEU A 126 -20.69 -66.90 33.28
CA LEU A 126 -21.36 -67.80 32.32
C LEU A 126 -20.46 -68.49 31.30
N LEU A 127 -19.99 -69.69 31.64
CA LEU A 127 -20.64 -70.92 31.18
C LEU A 127 -20.25 -72.10 32.08
N GLU A 128 -21.27 -72.91 32.37
CA GLU A 128 -21.23 -74.21 33.06
C GLU A 128 -20.29 -75.23 32.37
#